data_AF-A0AAJ0HCJ1-F1
#
_entry.id   AF-A0AAJ0HCJ1-F1
#
_cell.length_a   1.000
_cell.length_b   1.000
_cell.length_c   1.000
_cell.angle_alpha   90.00
_cell.angle_beta   90.00
_cell.angle_gamma   90.00
#
_symmetry.space_group_name_H-M   'P 1'
#
loop_
_entity.id
_entity.type
_entity.pdbx_description
1 polymer ?
#
loop_
_entity_poly.entity_id
_entity_poly.type
_entity_poly.pdbx_seq_one_letter_code
_entity_poly.pdbx_strand_id
1 'polypeptide(L)'
;MVQSNTVIAFAAALFSAVASAQTNETLYPVPIAIGRIMYPHGNTLIAWEPTKTSSKAACNGTDNPTRTFLQSIQTGFYSNPLCNWPFNLDGYKNLELLCSDSEKGVSASEVTAIATDGKKTHDCVKLPHNLYPIACDDTHITSIEQSFACQ
;
A
#
# COMPACT_ATOMS: atom_id res chain seq x y z
N MET A 1 15.83 -57.81 44.69
CA MET A 1 15.64 -57.37 43.30
C MET A 1 14.53 -56.34 43.28
N VAL A 2 14.84 -55.16 42.75
CA VAL A 2 13.99 -53.98 42.66
C VAL A 2 13.17 -54.08 41.38
N GLN A 3 11.85 -53.80 41.43
CA GLN A 3 11.16 -53.27 40.25
C GLN A 3 9.93 -52.45 40.66
N SER A 4 10.13 -51.13 40.68
CA SER A 4 9.08 -50.11 40.72
C SER A 4 8.30 -50.11 39.41
N ASN A 5 6.97 -50.00 39.45
CA ASN A 5 6.18 -49.54 38.32
C ASN A 5 5.29 -48.37 38.76
N THR A 6 5.81 -47.17 38.56
CA THR A 6 5.10 -45.90 38.68
C THR A 6 4.25 -45.71 37.42
N VAL A 7 2.92 -45.66 37.55
CA VAL A 7 2.03 -45.31 36.44
C VAL A 7 1.96 -43.79 36.34
N ILE A 8 2.44 -43.25 35.22
CA ILE A 8 2.42 -41.81 34.89
C ILE A 8 1.00 -41.46 34.42
N ALA A 9 0.27 -40.66 35.20
CA ALA A 9 -1.01 -40.09 34.78
C ALA A 9 -0.78 -38.81 33.96
N PHE A 10 -1.22 -38.79 32.71
CA PHE A 10 -1.26 -37.60 31.87
C PHE A 10 -2.43 -36.70 32.30
N ALA A 11 -2.12 -35.52 32.87
CA ALA A 11 -3.09 -34.46 33.08
C ALA A 11 -3.21 -33.61 31.81
N ALA A 12 -4.36 -33.71 31.12
CA ALA A 12 -4.71 -32.82 30.02
C ALA A 12 -5.15 -31.46 30.59
N ALA A 13 -4.32 -30.44 30.44
CA ALA A 13 -4.68 -29.06 30.75
C ALA A 13 -5.55 -28.49 29.63
N LEU A 14 -6.83 -28.26 29.92
CA LEU A 14 -7.73 -27.50 29.05
C LEU A 14 -7.35 -26.01 29.13
N PHE A 15 -6.65 -25.51 28.11
CA PHE A 15 -6.46 -24.08 27.93
C PHE A 15 -7.75 -23.48 27.37
N SER A 16 -8.49 -22.79 28.23
CA SER A 16 -9.57 -21.89 27.81
C SER A 16 -8.97 -20.74 27.02
N ALA A 17 -9.05 -20.81 25.69
CA ALA A 17 -8.68 -19.70 24.82
C ALA A 17 -9.67 -18.55 25.03
N VAL A 18 -9.22 -17.49 25.69
CA VAL A 18 -9.95 -16.23 25.80
C VAL A 18 -9.90 -15.58 24.42
N ALA A 19 -10.99 -15.68 23.66
CA ALA A 19 -11.13 -14.97 22.39
C ALA A 19 -11.25 -13.47 22.70
N SER A 20 -10.14 -12.74 22.60
CA SER A 20 -10.15 -11.28 22.60
C SER A 20 -10.95 -10.82 21.37
N ALA A 21 -12.13 -10.25 21.61
CA ALA A 21 -12.88 -9.53 20.60
C ALA A 21 -12.01 -8.37 20.08
N GLN A 22 -11.51 -8.49 18.85
CA GLN A 22 -10.85 -7.38 18.16
C GLN A 22 -11.90 -6.28 17.94
N THR A 23 -11.64 -5.13 18.53
CA THR A 23 -12.29 -3.87 18.17
C THR A 23 -12.17 -3.68 16.66
N ASN A 24 -13.30 -3.51 15.98
CA ASN A 24 -13.37 -3.03 14.59
C ASN A 24 -12.76 -1.63 14.50
N GLU A 25 -11.43 -1.53 14.52
CA GLU A 25 -10.77 -0.42 13.89
C GLU A 25 -11.08 -0.53 12.41
N THR A 26 -11.63 0.52 11.82
CA THR A 26 -11.94 0.61 10.39
C THR A 26 -10.62 0.65 9.61
N LEU A 27 -9.98 -0.51 9.52
CA LEU A 27 -8.93 -0.78 8.56
C LEU A 27 -9.50 -0.46 7.18
N TYR A 28 -8.70 0.22 6.37
CA TYR A 28 -9.09 0.54 5.00
C TYR A 28 -9.46 -0.76 4.26
N PRO A 29 -10.70 -0.94 3.78
CA PRO A 29 -11.20 -2.27 3.42
C PRO A 29 -11.10 -2.57 1.92
N VAL A 30 -10.58 -1.64 1.11
CA VAL A 30 -10.56 -1.74 -0.35
C VAL A 30 -9.13 -1.73 -0.88
N PRO A 31 -8.87 -2.39 -2.03
CA PRO A 31 -7.55 -2.34 -2.64
C PRO A 31 -7.10 -0.91 -2.94
N ILE A 32 -5.80 -0.67 -2.85
CA ILE A 32 -5.17 0.61 -3.22
C ILE A 32 -4.20 0.35 -4.36
N ALA A 33 -4.28 1.17 -5.41
CA ALA A 33 -3.28 1.20 -6.46
C ALA A 33 -2.30 2.34 -6.21
N ILE A 34 -1.00 2.06 -6.33
CA ILE A 34 0.06 3.07 -6.33
C ILE A 34 0.67 3.11 -7.72
N GLY A 35 0.86 4.31 -8.25
CA GLY A 35 1.39 4.50 -9.59
C GLY A 35 2.01 5.86 -9.80
N ARG A 36 2.40 6.10 -11.06
CA ARG A 36 3.03 7.33 -11.50
C ARG A 36 2.27 7.91 -12.68
N ILE A 37 1.99 9.20 -12.62
CA ILE A 37 1.68 9.99 -13.81
C ILE A 37 3.01 10.49 -14.36
N MET A 38 3.29 10.21 -15.62
CA MET A 38 4.50 10.57 -16.33
C MET A 38 4.23 11.71 -17.29
N TYR A 39 5.13 12.68 -17.29
CA TYR A 39 5.15 13.86 -18.14
C TYR A 39 6.53 13.94 -18.82
N PRO A 40 6.71 14.76 -19.88
CA PRO A 40 7.97 14.81 -20.63
C PRO A 40 9.24 15.05 -19.80
N HIS A 41 9.13 15.71 -18.64
CA HIS A 41 10.28 16.08 -17.82
C HIS A 41 10.22 15.56 -16.37
N GLY A 42 9.23 14.73 -16.02
CA GLY A 42 9.08 14.31 -14.64
C GLY A 42 7.92 13.35 -14.43
N ASN A 43 7.65 13.04 -13.17
CA ASN A 43 6.52 12.20 -12.82
C ASN A 43 5.93 12.61 -11.47
N THR A 44 4.72 12.13 -11.21
CA THR A 44 4.03 12.33 -9.95
C THR A 44 3.52 11.00 -9.45
N LEU A 45 3.96 10.61 -8.25
CA LEU A 45 3.44 9.45 -7.55
C LEU A 45 2.07 9.75 -6.97
N ILE A 46 1.17 8.81 -7.20
CA ILE A 46 -0.23 8.92 -6.81
C ILE A 46 -0.73 7.61 -6.22
N ALA A 47 -1.75 7.71 -5.38
CA ALA A 47 -2.55 6.59 -4.92
C ALA A 47 -4.00 6.77 -5.40
N TRP A 48 -4.70 5.68 -5.71
CA TRP A 48 -6.14 5.71 -5.99
C TRP A 48 -6.82 4.38 -5.67
N GLU A 49 -8.15 4.40 -5.60
CA GLU A 49 -8.99 3.21 -5.41
C GLU A 49 -9.37 2.61 -6.76
N PRO A 50 -8.77 1.49 -7.22
CA PRO A 50 -9.12 0.88 -8.50
C PRO A 50 -10.57 0.35 -8.55
N THR A 51 -11.22 0.16 -7.39
CA THR A 51 -12.63 -0.25 -7.30
C THR A 51 -13.61 0.88 -7.61
N LYS A 52 -13.21 2.15 -7.44
CA LYS A 52 -14.05 3.34 -7.70
C LYS A 52 -13.54 4.18 -8.88
N THR A 53 -12.24 4.17 -9.11
CA THR A 53 -11.54 5.04 -10.05
C THR A 53 -10.71 4.20 -11.03
N SER A 54 -11.00 4.30 -12.33
CA SER A 54 -10.15 3.69 -13.36
C SER A 54 -8.81 4.43 -13.50
N SER A 55 -7.76 3.79 -14.01
CA SER A 55 -6.45 4.45 -14.20
C SER A 55 -6.55 5.71 -15.08
N LYS A 56 -7.39 5.70 -16.13
CA LYS A 56 -7.59 6.89 -16.98
C LYS A 56 -8.27 8.02 -16.22
N ALA A 57 -9.27 7.73 -15.39
CA ALA A 57 -9.89 8.72 -14.51
C ALA A 57 -8.92 9.21 -13.42
N ALA A 58 -8.11 8.31 -12.85
CA ALA A 58 -7.06 8.66 -11.91
C ALA A 58 -6.00 9.56 -12.57
N CYS A 59 -5.72 9.43 -13.87
CA CYS A 59 -4.81 10.34 -14.55
C CYS A 59 -5.42 11.72 -14.80
N ASN A 60 -6.70 11.79 -15.18
CA ASN A 60 -7.39 13.05 -15.50
C ASN A 60 -8.00 13.78 -14.27
N GLY A 61 -7.92 13.19 -13.08
CA GLY A 61 -8.51 13.67 -11.82
C GLY A 61 -7.92 14.96 -11.22
N THR A 62 -7.48 15.92 -12.03
CA THR A 62 -7.09 17.26 -11.57
C THR A 62 -8.31 18.10 -11.17
N ASP A 63 -9.41 18.00 -11.91
CA ASP A 63 -10.62 18.80 -11.69
C ASP A 63 -11.61 18.15 -10.72
N ASN A 64 -11.57 16.81 -10.64
CA ASN A 64 -12.30 16.02 -9.64
C ASN A 64 -11.29 15.06 -9.02
N PRO A 65 -10.86 15.26 -7.76
CA PRO A 65 -9.79 14.48 -7.16
C PRO A 65 -10.25 13.03 -6.93
N THR A 66 -9.90 12.17 -7.88
CA THR A 66 -10.14 10.71 -7.82
C THR A 66 -8.87 9.93 -7.41
N ARG A 67 -7.80 10.68 -7.13
CA ARG A 67 -6.47 10.24 -6.73
C ARG A 67 -5.93 11.12 -5.62
N THR A 68 -4.95 10.62 -4.90
CA THR A 68 -4.17 11.39 -3.92
C THR A 68 -2.75 11.55 -4.42
N PHE A 69 -2.23 12.77 -4.32
CA PHE A 69 -0.84 13.07 -4.60
C PHE A 69 0.04 12.63 -3.45
N LEU A 70 0.99 11.75 -3.73
CA LEU A 70 1.98 11.30 -2.76
C LEU A 70 3.24 12.15 -2.87
N GLN A 71 3.71 12.34 -4.10
CA GLN A 71 4.95 13.07 -4.36
C GLN A 71 5.09 13.46 -5.83
N SER A 72 5.87 14.50 -6.13
CA SER A 72 6.19 14.88 -7.51
C SER A 72 7.69 15.07 -7.71
N ILE A 73 8.19 14.66 -8.87
CA ILE A 73 9.50 15.02 -9.42
C ILE A 73 9.25 15.90 -10.63
N GLN A 74 9.80 17.12 -10.60
CA GLN A 74 9.92 17.96 -11.79
C GLN A 74 11.24 17.77 -12.53
N THR A 75 12.34 17.46 -11.84
CA THR A 75 13.65 17.07 -12.40
C THR A 75 14.48 16.43 -11.28
N GLY A 76 15.06 15.24 -11.49
CA GLY A 76 16.00 14.62 -10.53
C GLY A 76 15.36 13.62 -9.55
N PHE A 77 15.86 13.59 -8.32
CA PHE A 77 15.39 12.69 -7.26
C PHE A 77 14.25 13.34 -6.47
N TYR A 78 13.34 12.53 -5.95
CA TYR A 78 12.30 13.03 -5.07
C TYR A 78 12.91 13.64 -3.80
N SER A 79 12.35 14.77 -3.33
CA SER A 79 12.92 15.57 -2.24
C SER A 79 12.68 15.02 -0.83
N ASN A 80 11.75 14.08 -0.65
CA ASN A 80 11.36 13.49 0.63
C ASN A 80 11.31 11.95 0.52
N PRO A 81 11.49 11.21 1.63
CA PRO A 81 11.21 9.78 1.62
C PRO A 81 9.71 9.54 1.33
N LEU A 82 9.41 8.63 0.40
CA LEU A 82 8.03 8.23 0.07
C LEU A 82 7.35 7.47 1.22
N CYS A 83 8.16 6.78 2.01
CA CYS A 83 7.74 5.88 3.06
C CYS A 83 7.52 6.65 4.38
N ASN A 84 6.58 6.18 5.20
CA ASN A 84 6.19 6.80 6.48
C ASN A 84 5.60 8.22 6.38
N TRP A 85 5.30 8.70 5.18
CA TRP A 85 4.56 9.95 5.00
C TRP A 85 3.06 9.67 4.91
N PRO A 86 2.24 10.33 5.75
CA PRO A 86 0.82 10.09 5.76
C PRO A 86 0.14 10.70 4.53
N PHE A 87 -0.79 9.96 3.95
CA PHE A 87 -1.69 10.40 2.90
C PHE A 87 -3.14 9.98 3.22
N ASN A 88 -4.10 10.52 2.47
CA ASN A 88 -5.53 10.27 2.68
C ASN A 88 -6.15 9.71 1.40
N LEU A 89 -7.15 8.84 1.49
CA LEU A 89 -7.96 8.38 0.36
C LEU A 89 -9.42 8.29 0.79
N ASP A 90 -10.32 8.87 0.00
CA ASP A 90 -11.79 8.83 0.11
C ASP A 90 -12.36 8.53 1.51
N GLY A 91 -12.27 9.50 2.42
CA GLY A 91 -12.82 9.38 3.78
C GLY A 91 -11.91 8.68 4.80
N TYR A 92 -10.80 8.08 4.37
CA TYR A 92 -9.78 7.49 5.23
C TYR A 92 -8.54 8.37 5.30
N LYS A 93 -8.00 8.48 6.53
CA LYS A 93 -6.87 9.35 6.85
C LYS A 93 -5.70 8.55 7.38
N ASN A 94 -4.53 9.18 7.42
CA ASN A 94 -3.31 8.62 8.03
C ASN A 94 -2.91 7.26 7.43
N LEU A 95 -3.06 7.12 6.11
CA LEU A 95 -2.50 6.00 5.38
C LEU A 95 -1.00 6.24 5.20
N GLU A 96 -0.18 5.23 5.39
CA GLU A 96 1.28 5.34 5.28
C GLU A 96 1.80 4.23 4.39
N LEU A 97 2.75 4.57 3.50
CA LEU A 97 3.47 3.57 2.73
C LEU A 97 4.57 2.95 3.59
N LEU A 98 4.55 1.63 3.72
CA LEU A 98 5.62 0.85 4.31
C LEU A 98 6.55 0.35 3.19
N CYS A 99 7.85 0.42 3.44
CA CYS A 99 8.86 0.06 2.45
C CYS A 99 9.91 -0.88 3.00
N SER A 100 10.59 -1.62 2.11
CA SER A 100 11.68 -2.53 2.49
C SER A 100 12.95 -1.82 2.99
N ASP A 101 13.17 -0.58 2.56
CA ASP A 101 14.29 0.26 2.99
C ASP A 101 13.75 1.68 3.25
N SER A 102 13.58 2.04 4.52
CA SER A 102 13.01 3.33 4.91
C SER A 102 14.01 4.49 4.80
N GLU A 103 15.30 4.18 4.62
CA GLU A 103 16.39 5.17 4.59
C GLU A 103 16.83 5.52 3.16
N LYS A 104 16.49 4.69 2.16
CA LYS A 104 16.86 4.97 0.77
C LYS A 104 15.88 5.90 0.10
N GLY A 105 16.49 6.89 -0.55
CA GLY A 105 15.83 7.85 -1.39
C GLY A 105 15.16 7.19 -2.60
N VAL A 106 13.88 6.91 -2.45
CA VAL A 106 12.83 7.33 -3.36
C VAL A 106 12.82 6.71 -4.76
N SER A 107 12.43 5.44 -4.78
CA SER A 107 11.67 4.90 -5.88
C SER A 107 10.48 4.15 -5.31
N ALA A 108 9.30 4.32 -5.93
CA ALA A 108 8.12 3.53 -5.57
C ALA A 108 8.44 2.01 -5.52
N SER A 109 9.50 1.55 -6.21
CA SER A 109 10.02 0.17 -6.18
C SER A 109 10.22 -0.49 -4.81
N GLU A 110 10.19 0.28 -3.72
CA GLU A 110 10.44 -0.20 -2.36
C GLU A 110 9.16 -0.37 -1.54
N VAL A 111 7.97 -0.01 -2.04
CA VAL A 111 6.70 -0.17 -1.32
C VAL A 111 6.38 -1.65 -1.13
N THR A 112 6.20 -2.07 0.12
CA THR A 112 5.89 -3.45 0.50
C THR A 112 4.51 -3.59 1.13
N ALA A 113 3.96 -2.53 1.71
CA ALA A 113 2.67 -2.56 2.39
C ALA A 113 2.09 -1.15 2.59
N ILE A 114 0.85 -1.10 3.07
CA ILE A 114 0.20 0.11 3.57
C ILE A 114 -0.14 -0.10 5.04
N ALA A 115 0.03 0.95 5.83
CA ALA A 115 -0.47 1.04 7.19
C ALA A 115 -1.58 2.09 7.29
N THR A 116 -2.47 1.93 8.27
CA THR A 116 -3.46 2.91 8.69
C THR A 116 -3.28 3.10 10.19
N ASP A 117 -3.04 4.34 10.62
CA ASP A 117 -2.75 4.66 12.02
C ASP A 117 -1.64 3.76 12.62
N GLY A 118 -0.57 3.53 11.84
CA GLY A 118 0.58 2.72 12.24
C GLY A 118 0.38 1.20 12.22
N LYS A 119 -0.81 0.70 11.88
CA LYS A 119 -1.07 -0.74 11.75
C LYS A 119 -1.09 -1.16 10.28
N LYS A 120 -0.32 -2.19 9.93
CA LYS A 120 -0.32 -2.75 8.57
C LYS A 120 -1.74 -3.20 8.18
N THR A 121 -2.24 -2.68 7.07
CA THR A 121 -3.59 -2.97 6.56
C THR A 121 -3.58 -3.70 5.22
N HIS A 122 -2.57 -3.49 4.39
CA HIS A 122 -2.46 -4.12 3.07
C HIS A 122 -1.05 -4.62 2.81
N ASP A 123 -0.93 -5.71 2.06
CA ASP A 123 0.33 -6.13 1.45
C ASP A 123 0.38 -5.63 0.00
N CYS A 124 1.50 -5.04 -0.40
CA CYS A 124 1.68 -4.48 -1.72
C CYS A 124 2.54 -5.40 -2.59
N VAL A 125 2.06 -5.69 -3.78
CA VAL A 125 2.80 -6.44 -4.80
C VAL A 125 3.20 -5.49 -5.91
N LYS A 126 4.49 -5.49 -6.24
CA LYS A 126 5.01 -4.77 -7.39
C LYS A 126 4.53 -5.42 -8.68
N LEU A 127 3.96 -4.62 -9.56
CA LEU A 127 3.57 -5.06 -10.89
C LEU A 127 4.77 -5.07 -11.83
N PRO A 128 4.78 -5.97 -12.83
CA PRO A 128 5.87 -6.03 -13.79
C PRO A 128 5.88 -4.78 -14.70
N HIS A 129 7.08 -4.24 -14.96
CA HIS A 129 7.30 -3.01 -15.77
C HIS A 129 6.98 -3.18 -17.26
N ASN A 130 6.50 -4.34 -17.71
CA ASN A 130 6.11 -4.57 -19.10
C ASN A 130 4.66 -4.15 -19.39
N LEU A 131 3.95 -3.59 -18.41
CA LEU A 131 2.64 -2.97 -18.63
C LEU A 131 2.85 -1.63 -19.33
N TYR A 132 2.24 -1.48 -20.51
CA TYR A 132 2.31 -0.22 -21.25
C TYR A 132 1.58 0.90 -20.48
N PRO A 133 2.21 2.07 -20.32
CA PRO A 133 1.54 3.23 -19.74
C PRO A 133 0.27 3.59 -20.52
N ILE A 134 -0.77 3.96 -19.80
CA ILE A 134 -2.05 4.38 -20.38
C ILE A 134 -1.98 5.88 -20.60
N ALA A 135 -2.18 6.34 -21.84
CA ALA A 135 -2.26 7.76 -22.13
C ALA A 135 -3.49 8.39 -21.44
N CYS A 136 -3.28 9.55 -20.83
CA CYS A 136 -4.31 10.24 -20.07
C CYS A 136 -5.28 10.99 -20.99
N ASP A 137 -4.75 11.51 -22.09
CA ASP A 137 -5.44 12.25 -23.13
C ASP A 137 -4.97 11.83 -24.54
N ASP A 138 -5.60 12.39 -25.56
CA ASP A 138 -5.34 12.08 -26.97
C ASP A 138 -4.02 12.71 -27.49
N THR A 139 -3.39 13.60 -26.72
CA THR A 139 -2.06 14.13 -27.07
C THR A 139 -0.96 13.13 -26.78
N HIS A 140 -1.23 12.13 -25.92
CA HIS A 140 -0.28 11.12 -25.46
C HIS A 140 0.99 11.69 -24.81
N ILE A 141 1.00 12.98 -24.46
CA ILE A 141 2.11 13.65 -23.77
C ILE A 141 2.18 13.19 -22.31
N THR A 142 1.02 12.91 -21.72
CA THR A 142 0.89 12.46 -20.34
C THR A 142 0.36 11.03 -20.29
N SER A 143 0.91 10.22 -19.39
CA SER A 143 0.50 8.83 -19.22
C SER A 143 0.52 8.41 -17.76
N ILE A 144 -0.26 7.39 -17.42
CA ILE A 144 -0.29 6.79 -16.10
C ILE A 144 0.20 5.35 -16.18
N GLU A 145 0.99 4.95 -15.18
CA GLU A 145 1.41 3.57 -14.99
C GLU A 145 1.17 3.16 -13.55
N GLN A 146 0.48 2.04 -13.36
CA GLN A 146 0.35 1.41 -12.05
C GLN A 146 1.61 0.61 -11.74
N SER A 147 2.24 0.90 -10.60
CA SER A 147 3.46 0.22 -10.16
C SER A 147 3.18 -0.84 -9.09
N PHE A 148 2.13 -0.65 -8.27
CA PHE A 148 1.76 -1.57 -7.19
C PHE A 148 0.26 -1.79 -7.11
N ALA A 149 -0.09 -3.00 -6.67
CA ALA A 149 -1.42 -3.33 -6.19
C ALA A 149 -1.30 -3.72 -4.70
N CYS A 150 -2.05 -3.04 -3.84
CA CYS A 150 -2.06 -3.27 -2.40
C CYS A 150 -3.45 -3.79 -2.00
N GLN A 151 -3.49 -4.94 -1.32
CA GLN A 151 -4.72 -5.64 -0.93
C GLN A 151 -4.57 -6.32 0.44
#